data_AF-A0A1W9VBK2-F1
#
_entry.id   AF-A0A1W9VBK2-F1
#
_cell.length_a   1.000
_cell.length_b   1.000
_cell.length_c   1.000
_cell.angle_alpha   90.00
_cell.angle_beta   90.00
_cell.angle_gamma   90.00
#
_symmetry.space_group_name_H-M   'P 1'
#
loop_
_entity.id
_entity.type
_entity.pdbx_description
1 polymer ?
#
loop_
_entity_poly.entity_id
_entity_poly.type
_entity_poly.pdbx_seq_one_letter_code
_entity_poly.pdbx_strand_id
1 'polypeptide(L)'
;MAAQKLKNILNLDARHIQAQAKLEIVEEKIAEVEEEKKRRESREQGKERKRIQQREEARNKKAALEKTRQDRIAREKQAAEEKARQDALKKAQQQERADGIKKLFASKGKFIAIGIVIFACLIFGGGYLITKFFPSATPAPSQRPPAEAPATVVLPESTTYISPTAVSGEYGIGSTMISDKDGMTLLYVPAGEFEMGSDADDALAECQKFRSDCKREWFTDEEPVHTVYLDAFWID
;
A
#
# COMPACT_ATOMS: atom_id res chain seq x y z
N MET A 1 30.60 92.96 -14.44
CA MET A 1 31.08 91.55 -14.54
C MET A 1 31.44 90.93 -13.19
N ALA A 2 32.06 91.63 -12.25
CA ALA A 2 32.48 91.06 -10.95
C ALA A 2 31.33 90.52 -10.07
N ALA A 3 30.19 91.22 -9.99
CA ALA A 3 29.05 90.81 -9.15
C ALA A 3 28.39 89.50 -9.61
N GLN A 4 28.35 89.23 -10.93
CA GLN A 4 27.80 87.98 -11.46
C GLN A 4 28.70 86.78 -11.14
N LYS A 5 30.02 87.00 -11.18
CA LYS A 5 31.01 85.97 -10.86
C LYS A 5 30.92 85.55 -9.39
N LEU A 6 30.69 86.50 -8.48
CA LEU A 6 30.54 86.23 -7.04
C LEU A 6 29.25 85.42 -6.74
N LYS A 7 28.12 85.77 -7.37
CA LYS A 7 26.85 85.02 -7.22
C LYS A 7 26.98 83.58 -7.71
N ASN A 8 27.70 83.35 -8.80
CA ASN A 8 27.93 82.01 -9.34
C ASN A 8 28.79 81.15 -8.40
N ILE A 9 29.81 81.74 -7.77
CA ILE A 9 30.66 81.04 -6.80
C ILE A 9 29.86 80.64 -5.55
N LEU A 10 29.06 81.55 -4.99
CA LEU A 10 28.22 81.26 -3.81
C LEU A 10 27.15 80.18 -4.10
N ASN A 11 26.57 80.18 -5.30
CA ASN A 11 25.60 79.15 -5.71
C ASN A 11 26.27 77.79 -5.90
N LEU A 12 27.50 77.76 -6.44
CA LEU A 12 28.27 76.54 -6.60
C LEU A 12 28.60 75.91 -5.24
N ASP A 13 28.97 76.73 -4.26
CA ASP A 13 29.30 76.31 -2.90
C ASP A 13 28.07 75.74 -2.17
N ALA A 14 26.92 76.42 -2.29
CA ALA A 14 25.64 75.93 -1.76
C ALA A 14 25.22 74.58 -2.36
N ARG A 15 25.46 74.36 -3.66
CA ARG A 15 25.20 73.06 -4.31
C ARG A 15 26.18 71.99 -3.84
N HIS A 16 27.44 72.33 -3.59
CA HIS A 16 28.43 71.40 -3.09
C HIS A 16 28.09 70.92 -1.68
N ILE A 17 27.69 71.85 -0.80
CA ILE A 17 27.22 71.53 0.56
C ILE A 17 25.96 70.65 0.51
N GLN A 18 25.00 70.96 -0.37
CA GLN A 18 23.81 70.12 -0.55
C GLN A 18 24.15 68.72 -1.09
N ALA A 19 25.15 68.60 -1.96
CA ALA A 19 25.58 67.31 -2.50
C ALA A 19 26.25 66.45 -1.43
N GLN A 20 27.09 67.05 -0.58
CA GLN A 20 27.73 66.35 0.54
C GLN A 20 26.70 65.87 1.57
N ALA A 21 25.74 66.71 1.96
CA ALA A 21 24.67 66.31 2.87
C ALA A 21 23.80 65.17 2.32
N LYS A 22 23.57 65.14 1.00
CA LYS A 22 22.84 64.03 0.36
C LYS A 22 23.63 62.73 0.35
N LEU A 23 24.96 62.80 0.20
CA LEU A 23 25.82 61.61 0.23
C LEU A 23 25.81 60.96 1.60
N GLU A 24 25.91 61.74 2.68
CA GLU A 24 25.87 61.22 4.05
C GLU A 24 24.55 60.48 4.35
N ILE A 25 23.41 61.04 3.92
CA ILE A 25 22.09 60.40 4.05
C ILE A 25 22.02 59.09 3.22
N VAL A 26 22.67 59.05 2.06
CA VAL A 26 22.68 57.84 1.22
C VAL A 26 23.55 56.75 1.87
N GLU A 27 24.70 57.11 2.43
CA GLU A 27 25.59 56.18 3.14
C GLU A 27 24.90 55.58 4.38
N GLU A 28 24.19 56.38 5.17
CA GLU A 28 23.40 55.92 6.31
C GLU A 28 22.31 54.92 5.87
N LYS A 29 21.57 55.23 4.80
CA LYS A 29 20.54 54.33 4.26
C LYS A 29 21.12 53.03 3.71
N ILE A 30 22.29 53.06 3.10
CA ILE A 30 22.97 51.85 2.63
C ILE A 30 23.33 50.96 3.82
N ALA A 31 23.86 51.53 4.91
CA ALA A 31 24.17 50.79 6.13
C ALA A 31 22.92 50.15 6.76
N GLU A 32 21.81 50.88 6.85
CA GLU A 32 20.53 50.33 7.37
C GLU A 32 20.01 49.17 6.53
N VAL A 33 20.05 49.31 5.19
CA VAL A 33 19.62 48.27 4.26
C VAL A 33 20.51 47.03 4.36
N GLU A 34 21.82 47.20 4.53
CA GLU A 34 22.74 46.08 4.74
C GLU A 34 22.50 45.35 6.06
N GLU A 35 22.22 46.07 7.15
CA GLU A 35 21.83 45.45 8.42
C GLU A 35 20.52 44.68 8.30
N GLU A 36 19.52 45.25 7.64
CA GLU A 36 18.24 44.57 7.43
C GLU A 36 18.42 43.32 6.58
N LYS A 37 19.24 43.38 5.53
CA LYS A 37 19.59 42.23 4.69
C LYS A 37 20.24 41.12 5.52
N LYS A 38 21.24 41.45 6.36
CA LYS A 38 21.88 40.48 7.27
C LYS A 38 20.89 39.86 8.25
N ARG A 39 19.94 40.64 8.78
CA ARG A 39 18.86 40.14 9.66
C ARG A 39 17.93 39.18 8.92
N ARG A 40 17.55 39.49 7.67
CA ARG A 40 16.72 38.62 6.83
C ARG A 40 17.43 37.32 6.51
N GLU A 41 18.71 37.37 6.11
CA GLU A 41 19.53 36.19 5.84
C GLU A 41 19.67 35.30 7.09
N SER A 42 19.93 35.89 8.27
CA SER A 42 20.00 35.13 9.53
C SER A 42 18.66 34.45 9.88
N ARG A 43 17.52 35.13 9.65
CA ARG A 43 16.19 34.54 9.84
C ARG A 43 15.93 33.38 8.88
N GLU A 44 16.28 33.52 7.61
CA GLU A 44 16.12 32.45 6.61
C GLU A 44 17.06 31.27 6.91
N GLN A 45 18.32 31.51 7.26
CA GLN A 45 19.23 30.45 7.71
C GLN A 45 18.71 29.74 8.97
N GLY A 46 18.13 30.48 9.91
CA GLY A 46 17.50 29.90 11.09
C GLY A 46 16.30 29.02 10.76
N LYS A 47 15.45 29.43 9.81
CA LYS A 47 14.34 28.61 9.31
C LYS A 47 14.84 27.36 8.58
N GLU A 48 15.86 27.49 7.74
CA GLU A 48 16.40 26.36 6.98
C GLU A 48 17.07 25.33 7.90
N ARG A 49 17.83 25.78 8.90
CA ARG A 49 18.39 24.88 9.93
C ARG A 49 17.29 24.11 10.68
N LYS A 50 16.17 24.77 11.03
CA LYS A 50 15.02 24.10 11.65
C LYS A 50 14.37 23.07 10.72
N ARG A 51 14.23 23.38 9.43
CA ARG A 51 13.71 22.44 8.43
C ARG A 51 14.60 21.22 8.27
N ILE A 52 15.91 21.42 8.21
CA ILE A 52 16.89 20.33 8.14
C ILE A 52 16.80 19.45 9.41
N GLN A 53 16.78 20.07 10.59
CA GLN A 53 16.65 19.33 11.85
C GLN A 53 15.35 18.52 11.91
N GLN A 54 14.22 19.10 11.49
CA GLN A 54 12.93 18.39 11.43
C GLN A 54 12.96 17.23 10.43
N ARG A 55 13.62 17.40 9.27
CA ARG A 55 13.79 16.33 8.28
C ARG A 55 14.65 15.19 8.81
N GLU A 56 15.73 15.49 9.51
CA GLU A 56 16.59 14.50 10.14
C GLU A 56 15.86 13.75 11.26
N GLU A 57 15.13 14.46 12.12
CA GLU A 57 14.31 13.83 13.17
C GLU A 57 13.22 12.93 12.56
N ALA A 58 12.53 13.39 11.52
CA ALA A 58 11.54 12.59 10.81
C ALA A 58 12.17 11.34 10.16
N ARG A 59 13.36 11.47 9.56
CA ARG A 59 14.11 10.33 8.99
C ARG A 59 14.52 9.33 10.07
N ASN A 60 15.04 9.80 11.20
CA ASN A 60 15.43 8.96 12.33
C ASN A 60 14.23 8.24 12.93
N LYS A 61 13.08 8.93 13.08
CA LYS A 61 11.83 8.33 13.56
C LYS A 61 11.30 7.27 12.60
N LYS A 62 11.35 7.52 11.29
CA LYS A 62 10.98 6.52 10.26
C LYS A 62 11.92 5.30 10.30
N ALA A 63 13.23 5.52 10.42
CA ALA A 63 14.21 4.44 10.53
C ALA A 63 14.02 3.60 11.80
N ALA A 64 13.72 4.24 12.94
CA ALA A 64 13.42 3.54 14.19
C ALA A 64 12.15 2.69 14.08
N LEU A 65 11.07 3.25 13.49
CA LEU A 65 9.82 2.52 13.26
C LEU A 65 10.02 1.32 12.33
N GLU A 66 10.77 1.49 11.24
CA GLU A 66 11.05 0.40 10.31
C GLU A 66 11.89 -0.69 10.95
N LYS A 67 12.89 -0.30 11.76
CA LYS A 67 13.67 -1.27 12.55
C LYS A 67 12.79 -2.06 13.50
N THR A 68 11.87 -1.42 14.22
CA THR A 68 10.89 -2.11 15.09
C THR A 68 10.00 -3.06 14.29
N ARG A 69 9.56 -2.66 13.08
CA ARG A 69 8.76 -3.53 12.19
C ARG A 69 9.56 -4.76 11.77
N GLN A 70 10.82 -4.58 11.36
CA GLN A 70 11.72 -5.68 10.98
C GLN A 70 12.01 -6.62 12.16
N ASP A 71 12.26 -6.09 13.35
CA ASP A 71 12.49 -6.90 14.56
C ASP A 71 11.25 -7.74 14.91
N ARG A 72 10.04 -7.19 14.74
CA ARG A 72 8.78 -7.95 14.94
C ARG A 72 8.66 -9.10 13.94
N ILE A 73 8.88 -8.82 12.65
CA ILE A 73 8.85 -9.85 11.59
C ILE A 73 9.90 -10.93 11.85
N ALA A 74 11.11 -10.54 12.28
CA ALA A 74 12.19 -11.48 12.59
C ALA A 74 11.83 -12.38 13.77
N ARG A 75 11.23 -11.82 14.85
CA ARG A 75 10.75 -12.60 16.00
C ARG A 75 9.62 -13.56 15.62
N GLU A 76 8.66 -13.11 14.81
CA GLU A 76 7.58 -13.95 14.30
C GLU A 76 8.12 -15.10 13.44
N LYS A 77 9.09 -14.82 12.56
CA LYS A 77 9.74 -15.85 11.74
C LYS A 77 10.51 -16.86 12.59
N GLN A 78 11.24 -16.41 13.61
CA GLN A 78 11.95 -17.28 14.55
C GLN A 78 10.99 -18.16 15.34
N ALA A 79 9.90 -17.58 15.86
CA ALA A 79 8.86 -18.33 16.58
C ALA A 79 8.16 -19.35 15.68
N ALA A 80 7.89 -18.99 14.42
CA ALA A 80 7.30 -19.90 13.44
C ALA A 80 8.25 -21.06 13.09
N GLU A 81 9.55 -20.79 12.92
CA GLU A 81 10.55 -21.82 12.65
C GLU A 81 10.73 -22.76 13.86
N GLU A 82 10.78 -22.22 15.08
CA GLU A 82 10.86 -23.04 16.30
C GLU A 82 9.62 -23.93 16.44
N LYS A 83 8.42 -23.38 16.22
CA LYS A 83 7.18 -24.15 16.22
C LYS A 83 7.21 -25.25 15.15
N ALA A 84 7.67 -24.95 13.94
CA ALA A 84 7.79 -25.94 12.88
C ALA A 84 8.79 -27.06 13.23
N ARG A 85 9.91 -26.72 13.88
CA ARG A 85 10.88 -27.72 14.38
C ARG A 85 10.26 -28.61 15.47
N GLN A 86 9.54 -28.03 16.42
CA GLN A 86 8.86 -28.81 17.46
C GLN A 86 7.78 -29.73 16.87
N ASP A 87 6.99 -29.23 15.92
CA ASP A 87 5.96 -30.03 15.25
C ASP A 87 6.57 -31.17 14.42
N ALA A 88 7.69 -30.93 13.74
CA ALA A 88 8.44 -31.98 13.04
C ALA A 88 8.98 -33.05 14.01
N LEU A 89 9.50 -32.63 15.16
CA LEU A 89 10.04 -33.55 16.18
C LEU A 89 8.92 -34.41 16.81
N LYS A 90 7.75 -33.82 17.09
CA LYS A 90 6.56 -34.55 17.54
C LYS A 90 6.06 -35.54 16.50
N LYS A 91 5.99 -35.13 15.23
CA LYS A 91 5.61 -36.03 14.12
C LYS A 91 6.57 -37.21 13.99
N ALA A 92 7.88 -36.98 14.09
CA ALA A 92 8.87 -38.04 14.07
C ALA A 92 8.70 -39.04 15.24
N GLN A 93 8.50 -38.55 16.47
CA GLN A 93 8.22 -39.42 17.63
C GLN A 93 6.92 -40.22 17.48
N GLN A 94 5.87 -39.61 16.93
CA GLN A 94 4.59 -40.28 16.70
C GLN A 94 4.72 -41.38 15.64
N GLN A 95 5.52 -41.15 14.61
CA GLN A 95 5.82 -42.14 13.58
C GLN A 95 6.60 -43.33 14.15
N GLU A 96 7.61 -43.08 14.99
CA GLU A 96 8.36 -44.15 15.66
C GLU A 96 7.46 -45.02 16.57
N ARG A 97 6.53 -44.38 17.31
CA ARG A 97 5.52 -45.10 18.11
C ARG A 97 4.58 -45.94 17.24
N ALA A 98 4.13 -45.40 16.11
CA ALA A 98 3.25 -46.12 15.19
C ALA A 98 3.95 -47.36 14.59
N ASP A 99 5.23 -47.25 14.23
CA ASP A 99 6.02 -48.36 13.70
C ASP A 99 6.32 -49.41 14.80
N GLY A 100 6.57 -48.97 16.04
CA GLY A 100 6.68 -49.86 17.20
C GLY A 100 5.40 -50.66 17.46
N ILE A 101 4.23 -50.02 17.38
CA ILE A 101 2.92 -50.69 17.50
C ILE A 101 2.72 -51.70 16.37
N LYS A 102 2.98 -51.32 15.10
CA LYS A 102 2.87 -52.24 13.95
C LYS A 102 3.78 -53.46 14.10
N LYS A 103 5.01 -53.30 14.61
CA LYS A 103 5.90 -54.42 14.93
C LYS A 103 5.34 -55.33 16.04
N LEU A 104 4.72 -54.76 17.07
CA LEU A 104 4.09 -55.54 18.14
C LEU A 104 2.92 -56.40 17.63
N PHE A 105 2.10 -55.84 16.74
CA PHE A 105 1.00 -56.55 16.08
C PHE A 105 1.47 -57.59 15.05
N ALA A 106 2.55 -57.30 14.31
CA ALA A 106 3.14 -58.26 13.36
C ALA A 106 3.84 -59.45 14.05
N SER A 107 4.46 -59.23 15.22
CA SER A 107 5.19 -60.27 15.95
C SER A 107 4.30 -61.15 16.84
N LYS A 108 3.16 -60.64 17.35
CA LYS A 108 2.27 -61.36 18.28
C LYS A 108 0.81 -61.52 17.82
N GLY A 109 0.50 -61.18 16.57
CA GLY A 109 -0.86 -61.18 16.00
C GLY A 109 -1.62 -62.52 16.09
N LYS A 110 -0.92 -63.65 16.23
CA LYS A 110 -1.56 -64.96 16.47
C LYS A 110 -2.06 -65.14 17.91
N PHE A 111 -1.47 -64.47 18.91
CA PHE A 111 -1.85 -64.63 20.33
C PHE A 111 -2.86 -63.60 20.81
N ILE A 112 -2.82 -62.37 20.28
CA ILE A 112 -3.75 -61.29 20.67
C ILE A 112 -5.16 -61.54 20.11
N ALA A 113 -5.28 -62.07 18.88
CA ALA A 113 -6.58 -62.43 18.30
C ALA A 113 -7.29 -63.54 19.09
N ILE A 114 -6.55 -64.52 19.62
CA ILE A 114 -7.10 -65.59 20.47
C ILE A 114 -7.60 -65.02 21.81
N GLY A 115 -6.84 -64.13 22.44
CA GLY A 115 -7.24 -63.49 23.70
C GLY A 115 -8.48 -62.59 23.57
N ILE A 116 -8.58 -61.79 22.49
CA ILE A 116 -9.75 -60.93 22.23
C ILE A 116 -10.99 -61.76 21.91
N VAL A 117 -10.86 -62.87 21.17
CA VAL A 117 -11.98 -63.80 20.90
C VAL A 117 -12.44 -64.50 22.18
N ILE A 118 -11.53 -64.93 23.05
CA ILE A 118 -11.90 -65.54 24.35
C ILE A 118 -12.58 -64.52 25.27
N PHE A 119 -12.06 -63.29 25.36
CA PHE A 119 -12.65 -62.22 26.18
C PHE A 119 -14.02 -61.77 25.64
N ALA A 120 -14.17 -61.68 24.31
CA ALA A 120 -15.47 -61.44 23.67
C ALA A 120 -16.43 -62.61 23.88
N CYS A 121 -15.99 -63.87 23.81
CA CYS A 121 -16.82 -65.03 24.13
C CYS A 121 -17.23 -65.10 25.60
N LEU A 122 -16.41 -64.60 26.53
CA LEU A 122 -16.77 -64.51 27.96
C LEU A 122 -17.75 -63.37 28.24
N ILE A 123 -17.61 -62.22 27.56
CA ILE A 123 -18.56 -61.10 27.68
C ILE A 123 -19.88 -61.37 26.94
N PHE A 124 -19.84 -61.92 25.73
CA PHE A 124 -21.04 -62.22 24.94
C PHE A 124 -21.70 -63.56 25.30
N GLY A 125 -20.94 -64.55 25.79
CA GLY A 125 -21.49 -65.83 26.25
C GLY A 125 -22.26 -65.75 27.57
N GLY A 126 -22.01 -64.70 28.38
CA GLY A 126 -22.74 -64.43 29.62
C GLY A 126 -24.01 -63.59 29.47
N GLY A 127 -24.27 -63.03 28.28
CA GLY A 127 -25.35 -62.05 28.04
C GLY A 127 -26.49 -62.52 27.15
N TYR A 128 -26.54 -63.80 26.75
CA TYR A 128 -27.53 -64.31 25.80
C TYR A 128 -28.83 -64.74 26.50
N LEU A 129 -29.53 -63.82 27.19
CA LEU A 129 -30.87 -64.12 27.69
C LEU A 129 -31.82 -62.93 27.87
N ILE A 130 -31.57 -61.77 27.24
CA ILE A 130 -32.51 -60.65 27.33
C ILE A 130 -32.80 -60.10 25.93
N THR A 131 -33.96 -60.54 25.42
CA THR A 131 -34.90 -59.80 24.55
C THR A 131 -34.40 -59.40 23.15
N LYS A 132 -34.79 -60.04 22.04
CA LYS A 132 -36.17 -60.24 21.56
C LYS A 132 -37.04 -59.03 21.84
N PHE A 133 -36.85 -57.92 21.11
CA PHE A 133 -37.90 -56.90 20.96
C PHE A 133 -37.65 -55.99 19.75
N PHE A 134 -38.55 -56.16 18.78
CA PHE A 134 -39.05 -55.21 17.78
C PHE A 134 -38.71 -55.38 16.29
N PRO A 135 -39.74 -55.29 15.42
CA PRO A 135 -39.75 -55.81 14.06
C PRO A 135 -39.86 -54.72 12.99
N SER A 136 -39.96 -55.21 11.74
CA SER A 136 -40.81 -54.69 10.67
C SER A 136 -40.23 -53.70 9.67
N ALA A 137 -39.99 -54.27 8.48
CA ALA A 137 -40.38 -53.83 7.14
C ALA A 137 -40.08 -52.39 6.68
N THR A 138 -39.40 -52.30 5.53
CA THR A 138 -39.93 -51.68 4.29
C THR A 138 -38.94 -51.95 3.13
N PRO A 139 -39.38 -52.49 1.98
CA PRO A 139 -38.57 -52.51 0.76
C PRO A 139 -38.91 -51.34 -0.18
N ALA A 140 -38.04 -51.15 -1.19
CA ALA A 140 -38.20 -50.38 -2.43
C ALA A 140 -37.55 -48.98 -2.47
N PRO A 141 -37.26 -48.42 -3.66
CA PRO A 141 -36.64 -49.03 -4.83
C PRO A 141 -35.49 -48.17 -5.41
N SER A 142 -34.77 -48.78 -6.35
CA SER A 142 -33.80 -48.19 -7.28
C SER A 142 -34.29 -46.90 -7.95
N GLN A 143 -33.44 -45.86 -7.96
CA GLN A 143 -33.50 -44.81 -8.98
C GLN A 143 -32.11 -44.51 -9.56
N ARG A 144 -32.13 -44.50 -10.89
CA ARG A 144 -31.09 -44.32 -11.90
C ARG A 144 -30.55 -42.88 -11.84
N PRO A 145 -29.25 -42.64 -12.09
CA PRO A 145 -28.72 -41.28 -12.22
C PRO A 145 -29.31 -40.61 -13.47
N PRO A 146 -29.76 -39.34 -13.40
CA PRO A 146 -30.14 -38.60 -14.59
C PRO A 146 -28.90 -38.10 -15.34
N ALA A 147 -29.05 -38.13 -16.65
CA ALA A 147 -28.09 -37.71 -17.63
C ALA A 147 -27.79 -36.21 -17.54
N GLU A 148 -26.53 -35.95 -17.84
CA GLU A 148 -25.91 -34.70 -18.26
C GLU A 148 -26.76 -33.98 -19.32
N ALA A 149 -27.13 -32.73 -19.02
CA ALA A 149 -27.72 -31.81 -19.99
C ALA A 149 -26.64 -30.82 -20.47
N PRO A 150 -26.62 -30.49 -21.77
CA PRO A 150 -25.60 -29.63 -22.37
C PRO A 150 -25.77 -28.17 -21.93
N ALA A 151 -24.64 -27.49 -21.72
CA ALA A 151 -24.57 -26.06 -21.48
C ALA A 151 -25.09 -25.27 -22.68
N THR A 152 -26.14 -24.49 -22.47
CA THR A 152 -26.64 -23.50 -23.42
C THR A 152 -25.70 -22.30 -23.41
N VAL A 153 -24.99 -22.08 -24.52
CA VAL A 153 -24.22 -20.86 -24.81
C VAL A 153 -25.23 -19.73 -25.10
N VAL A 154 -25.28 -18.72 -24.22
CA VAL A 154 -26.06 -17.50 -24.45
C VAL A 154 -25.13 -16.44 -25.05
N LEU A 155 -25.50 -15.98 -26.25
CA LEU A 155 -24.87 -14.92 -27.03
C LEU A 155 -25.07 -13.55 -26.34
N PRO A 156 -24.09 -12.63 -26.35
CA PRO A 156 -24.30 -11.31 -25.75
C PRO A 156 -25.31 -10.48 -26.54
N GLU A 157 -26.40 -10.13 -25.87
CA GLU A 157 -27.44 -9.23 -26.36
C GLU A 157 -26.96 -7.77 -26.24
N SER A 158 -27.24 -6.99 -27.28
CA SER A 158 -26.76 -5.62 -27.49
C SER A 158 -26.99 -4.72 -26.28
N THR A 159 -25.91 -4.16 -25.75
CA THR A 159 -25.91 -3.20 -24.64
C THR A 159 -26.65 -1.93 -25.04
N THR A 160 -27.79 -1.68 -24.38
CA THR A 160 -28.50 -0.39 -24.44
C THR A 160 -27.59 0.68 -23.82
N TYR A 161 -27.11 1.62 -24.63
CA TYR A 161 -26.33 2.77 -24.17
C TYR A 161 -27.24 3.69 -23.34
N ILE A 162 -27.11 3.60 -22.02
CA ILE A 162 -27.75 4.52 -21.09
C ILE A 162 -26.94 5.82 -21.16
N SER A 163 -27.52 6.87 -21.72
CA SER A 163 -26.94 8.22 -21.67
C SER A 163 -26.73 8.58 -20.18
N PRO A 164 -25.51 8.91 -19.72
CA PRO A 164 -25.29 9.24 -18.33
C PRO A 164 -26.01 10.55 -18.02
N THR A 165 -27.05 10.44 -17.19
CA THR A 165 -27.65 11.58 -16.51
C THR A 165 -26.60 12.12 -15.54
N ALA A 166 -26.06 13.31 -15.81
CA ALA A 166 -25.20 14.02 -14.89
C ALA A 166 -25.92 14.21 -13.54
N VAL A 167 -25.60 13.34 -12.58
CA VAL A 167 -26.02 13.49 -11.18
C VAL A 167 -25.21 14.64 -10.59
N SER A 168 -25.84 15.80 -10.64
CA SER A 168 -25.44 17.03 -9.98
C SER A 168 -25.28 16.82 -8.47
N GLY A 169 -24.02 16.81 -8.00
CA GLY A 169 -23.58 17.56 -6.81
C GLY A 169 -23.85 16.96 -5.43
N GLU A 170 -22.83 16.33 -4.85
CA GLU A 170 -22.61 16.41 -3.39
C GLU A 170 -21.11 16.45 -3.04
N TYR A 171 -20.25 15.83 -3.87
CA TYR A 171 -18.80 15.81 -3.67
C TYR A 171 -18.07 16.66 -4.71
N GLY A 172 -17.07 17.40 -4.25
CA GLY A 172 -16.21 18.25 -5.07
C GLY A 172 -14.79 17.69 -5.16
N ILE A 173 -13.96 18.28 -6.02
CA ILE A 173 -12.53 17.95 -6.09
C ILE A 173 -11.92 18.11 -4.69
N GLY A 174 -11.28 17.06 -4.19
CA GLY A 174 -10.68 17.03 -2.85
C GLY A 174 -11.60 16.55 -1.73
N SER A 175 -12.83 16.11 -2.03
CA SER A 175 -13.63 15.35 -1.07
C SER A 175 -12.97 14.01 -0.73
N THR A 176 -13.06 13.61 0.53
CA THR A 176 -12.49 12.35 1.04
C THR A 176 -13.51 11.55 1.84
N MET A 177 -13.43 10.22 1.79
CA MET A 177 -14.17 9.31 2.68
C MET A 177 -13.29 8.16 3.17
N ILE A 178 -13.75 7.39 4.16
CA ILE A 178 -13.06 6.18 4.61
C ILE A 178 -13.75 4.96 4.00
N SER A 179 -12.97 4.08 3.38
CA SER A 179 -13.43 2.81 2.81
C SER A 179 -13.88 1.86 3.92
N ASP A 180 -15.11 1.37 3.83
CA ASP A 180 -15.64 0.39 4.79
C ASP A 180 -14.98 -1.00 4.66
N LYS A 181 -14.27 -1.26 3.56
CA LYS A 181 -13.65 -2.57 3.28
C LYS A 181 -12.31 -2.75 3.99
N ASP A 182 -11.50 -1.70 4.01
CA ASP A 182 -10.09 -1.75 4.47
C ASP A 182 -9.69 -0.56 5.34
N GLY A 183 -10.58 0.43 5.53
CA GLY A 183 -10.30 1.62 6.33
C GLY A 183 -9.39 2.64 5.65
N MET A 184 -9.11 2.52 4.35
CA MET A 184 -8.28 3.48 3.62
C MET A 184 -9.04 4.77 3.31
N THR A 185 -8.32 5.88 3.18
CA THR A 185 -8.92 7.16 2.77
C THR A 185 -9.06 7.17 1.25
N LEU A 186 -10.30 7.29 0.78
CA LEU A 186 -10.61 7.43 -0.63
C LEU A 186 -10.76 8.90 -1.00
N LEU A 187 -10.32 9.27 -2.20
CA LEU A 187 -10.42 10.59 -2.81
C LEU A 187 -11.45 10.57 -3.95
N TYR A 188 -12.27 11.61 -4.02
CA TYR A 188 -13.26 11.78 -5.07
C TYR A 188 -12.62 12.31 -6.37
N VAL A 189 -12.85 11.58 -7.46
CA VAL A 189 -12.52 11.98 -8.83
C VAL A 189 -13.82 12.32 -9.56
N PRO A 190 -14.04 13.57 -10.01
CA PRO A 190 -15.26 13.96 -10.69
C PRO A 190 -15.36 13.32 -12.08
N ALA A 191 -16.59 13.21 -12.58
CA ALA A 191 -16.85 12.78 -13.95
C ALA A 191 -16.26 13.78 -14.95
N GLY A 192 -15.71 13.29 -16.05
CA GLY A 192 -15.15 14.14 -17.09
C GLY A 192 -14.37 13.38 -18.15
N GLU A 193 -13.83 14.16 -19.09
CA GLU A 193 -12.96 13.71 -20.16
C GLU A 193 -11.50 14.04 -19.84
N PHE A 194 -10.59 13.14 -20.18
CA PHE A 194 -9.15 13.39 -20.11
C PHE A 194 -8.42 12.65 -21.22
N GLU A 195 -7.22 13.10 -21.54
CA GLU A 195 -6.33 12.42 -22.49
C GLU A 195 -5.56 11.33 -21.76
N MET A 196 -5.74 10.09 -22.19
CA MET A 196 -5.02 8.91 -21.69
C MET A 196 -3.97 8.48 -22.71
N GLY A 197 -2.82 8.05 -22.21
CA GLY A 197 -1.67 7.67 -23.03
C GLY A 197 -0.62 8.77 -23.13
N SER A 198 0.45 8.50 -23.84
CA SER A 198 1.55 9.43 -24.10
C SER A 198 2.15 9.18 -25.49
N ASP A 199 2.89 10.15 -26.00
CA ASP A 199 3.75 9.93 -27.17
C ASP A 199 5.06 9.27 -26.72
N ALA A 200 5.46 8.19 -27.38
CA ALA A 200 6.62 7.41 -26.94
C ALA A 200 7.94 8.17 -27.11
N ASP A 201 8.03 9.10 -28.06
CA ASP A 201 9.22 9.92 -28.27
C ASP A 201 9.34 11.01 -27.20
N ASP A 202 8.21 11.60 -26.78
CA ASP A 202 8.17 12.54 -25.65
C ASP A 202 8.57 11.85 -24.32
N ALA A 203 8.03 10.65 -24.06
CA ALA A 203 8.38 9.86 -22.88
C ALA A 203 9.86 9.44 -22.88
N LEU A 204 10.40 9.06 -24.04
CA LEU A 204 11.82 8.76 -24.21
C LEU A 204 12.69 9.99 -23.91
N ALA A 205 12.33 11.15 -24.45
CA ALA A 205 13.06 12.40 -24.25
C ALA A 205 13.09 12.82 -22.77
N GLU A 206 11.99 12.62 -22.04
CA GLU A 206 11.94 12.88 -20.59
C GLU A 206 12.83 11.90 -19.81
N CYS A 207 12.75 10.60 -20.13
CA CYS A 207 13.59 9.57 -19.51
C CYS A 207 15.09 9.86 -19.70
N GLN A 208 15.48 10.30 -20.90
CA GLN A 208 16.87 10.62 -21.26
C GLN A 208 17.48 11.76 -20.45
N LYS A 209 16.67 12.60 -19.80
CA LYS A 209 17.15 13.64 -18.87
C LYS A 209 17.77 13.07 -17.60
N PHE A 210 17.34 11.87 -17.19
CA PHE A 210 17.75 11.23 -15.93
C PHE A 210 18.60 9.98 -16.15
N ARG A 211 18.45 9.30 -17.28
CA ARG A 211 19.13 8.04 -17.60
C ARG A 211 19.50 7.94 -19.07
N SER A 212 20.68 7.41 -19.38
CA SER A 212 21.15 7.28 -20.76
C SER A 212 20.74 5.98 -21.46
N ASP A 213 20.14 5.02 -20.74
CA ASP A 213 19.81 3.68 -21.24
C ASP A 213 18.32 3.48 -21.56
N CYS A 214 17.57 4.57 -21.65
CA CYS A 214 16.16 4.54 -22.03
C CYS A 214 15.99 4.08 -23.48
N LYS A 215 14.97 3.25 -23.72
CA LYS A 215 14.64 2.68 -25.03
C LYS A 215 13.22 3.07 -25.41
N ARG A 216 12.99 3.40 -26.69
CA ARG A 216 11.67 3.84 -27.18
C ARG A 216 10.62 2.75 -26.96
N GLU A 217 11.00 1.49 -27.14
CA GLU A 217 10.11 0.33 -27.05
C GLU A 217 9.53 0.12 -25.63
N TRP A 218 10.05 0.82 -24.62
CA TRP A 218 9.47 0.79 -23.27
C TRP A 218 8.19 1.63 -23.15
N PHE A 219 7.95 2.54 -24.09
CA PHE A 219 6.86 3.51 -24.04
C PHE A 219 5.82 3.32 -25.16
N THR A 220 6.05 2.39 -26.09
CA THR A 220 5.14 2.16 -27.23
C THR A 220 3.76 1.64 -26.81
N ASP A 221 3.66 1.00 -25.64
CA ASP A 221 2.39 0.50 -25.11
C ASP A 221 1.52 1.62 -24.49
N GLU A 222 2.05 2.85 -24.37
CA GLU A 222 1.31 4.03 -23.91
C GLU A 222 0.67 4.82 -25.07
N GLU A 223 1.02 4.51 -26.32
CA GLU A 223 0.46 5.12 -27.53
C GLU A 223 -0.87 4.46 -27.94
N PRO A 224 -1.79 5.19 -28.60
CA PRO A 224 -1.78 6.62 -28.83
C PRO A 224 -2.45 7.39 -27.68
N VAL A 225 -2.15 8.69 -27.60
CA VAL A 225 -2.95 9.62 -26.81
C VAL A 225 -4.39 9.63 -27.35
N HIS A 226 -5.37 9.35 -26.48
CA HIS A 226 -6.78 9.35 -26.84
C HIS A 226 -7.65 9.88 -25.70
N THR A 227 -8.77 10.52 -26.05
CA THR A 227 -9.72 11.04 -25.07
C THR A 227 -10.56 9.92 -24.47
N VAL A 228 -10.61 9.85 -23.14
CA VAL A 228 -11.41 8.91 -22.37
C VAL A 228 -12.38 9.69 -21.51
N TYR A 229 -13.65 9.27 -21.50
CA TYR A 229 -14.65 9.74 -20.55
C TYR A 229 -14.77 8.73 -19.41
N LEU A 230 -14.72 9.21 -18.16
CA LEU A 230 -15.03 8.43 -16.97
C LEU A 230 -16.12 9.10 -16.15
N ASP A 231 -17.02 8.29 -15.60
CA ASP A 231 -17.95 8.74 -14.57
C ASP A 231 -17.23 8.99 -13.24
N ALA A 232 -17.88 9.71 -12.33
CA ALA A 232 -17.29 10.03 -11.04
C ALA A 232 -17.05 8.78 -10.19
N PHE A 233 -15.89 8.70 -9.54
CA PHE A 233 -15.51 7.55 -8.72
C PHE A 233 -14.64 7.95 -7.51
N TRP A 234 -14.38 6.98 -6.65
CA TRP A 234 -13.51 7.11 -5.48
C TRP A 234 -12.27 6.23 -5.65
N ILE A 235 -11.08 6.76 -5.39
CA ILE A 235 -9.79 6.06 -5.49
C ILE A 235 -9.01 6.17 -4.19
N ASP A 236 -8.24 5.14 -3.83
CA ASP A 236 -7.39 5.07 -2.64
C ASP A 236 -6.03 5.77 -2.78
#